data_AF-A0A956D0H3-F1
#
_entry.id   AF-A0A956D0H3-F1
#
_cell.length_a   1.000
_cell.length_b   1.000
_cell.length_c   1.000
_cell.angle_alpha   90.00
_cell.angle_beta   90.00
_cell.angle_gamma   90.00
#
_symmetry.space_group_name_H-M   'P 1'
#
loop_
_entity.id
_entity.type
_entity.pdbx_description
1 polymer ?
#
loop_
_entity_poly.entity_id
_entity_poly.type
_entity_poly.pdbx_seq_one_letter_code
_entity_poly.pdbx_strand_id
1 'polypeptide(L)'
;MPRLAAASSLLLLALSAPAHAQDAVSSYWIHTPTGERTFVVGRDGTGRWVDGVQVLVDGAMVELLVEAVPVPHLRCEDDRLDLGAPPVTFLRLVALRGAERQVLLDAPHEGPTNAANDRIVVRASLGPYVAVERRLWEHACGAHGSGSRSVTWLDLRTGAPVAVDASGLPVDPGRLEADLRERYRLALEASQSDPSRWLPNGGPFEIAGVMPTFDGGRWQSEIVSRYGVPYAWSEGPTSYAIEATTTIDALPALVRPHAVVPPEVLSYLRAHPSVRLGGVSASRT
;
A
#
# COMPACT_ATOMS: atom_id res chain seq x y z
N MET A 1 -43.83 -19.70 17.92
CA MET A 1 -43.09 -18.85 16.95
C MET A 1 -41.82 -19.58 16.55
N PRO A 2 -41.61 -19.88 15.26
CA PRO A 2 -40.58 -20.81 14.82
C PRO A 2 -39.20 -20.14 14.77
N ARG A 3 -38.19 -20.88 15.23
CA ARG A 3 -36.77 -20.53 15.09
C ARG A 3 -36.32 -20.80 13.65
N LEU A 4 -35.90 -19.77 12.93
CA LEU A 4 -35.20 -19.90 11.66
C LEU A 4 -33.72 -20.15 11.93
N ALA A 5 -33.30 -21.41 11.76
CA ALA A 5 -31.91 -21.78 11.64
C ALA A 5 -31.45 -21.45 10.20
N ALA A 6 -30.48 -20.55 10.06
CA ALA A 6 -29.80 -20.32 8.79
C ALA A 6 -28.61 -21.28 8.72
N ALA A 7 -28.78 -22.36 7.95
CA ALA A 7 -27.72 -23.25 7.54
C ALA A 7 -27.24 -22.89 6.13
N SER A 8 -25.92 -23.01 5.93
CA SER A 8 -25.24 -23.30 4.65
C SER A 8 -25.29 -22.21 3.57
N SER A 9 -24.18 -21.75 3.03
CA SER A 9 -23.35 -22.59 2.16
C SER A 9 -21.91 -22.08 2.07
N LEU A 10 -20.97 -22.90 2.54
CA LEU A 10 -19.56 -22.80 2.20
C LEU A 10 -19.40 -23.39 0.79
N LEU A 11 -19.36 -22.53 -0.22
CA LEU A 11 -18.98 -22.91 -1.57
C LEU A 11 -17.45 -23.01 -1.60
N LEU A 12 -16.90 -24.20 -1.32
CA LEU A 12 -15.50 -24.51 -1.65
C LEU A 12 -15.36 -24.58 -3.18
N LEU A 13 -15.06 -23.45 -3.81
CA LEU A 13 -14.43 -23.46 -5.13
C LEU A 13 -12.99 -23.93 -4.93
N ALA A 14 -12.77 -25.22 -5.14
CA ALA A 14 -11.43 -25.72 -5.43
C ALA A 14 -11.00 -25.09 -6.77
N LEU A 15 -10.35 -23.93 -6.70
CA LEU A 15 -9.60 -23.39 -7.82
C LEU A 15 -8.46 -24.36 -8.08
N SER A 16 -8.59 -25.13 -9.15
CA SER A 16 -7.49 -25.88 -9.75
C SER A 16 -6.31 -24.93 -9.90
N ALA A 17 -5.27 -25.08 -9.07
CA ALA A 17 -4.05 -24.31 -9.25
C ALA A 17 -3.57 -24.56 -10.69
N PRO A 18 -3.48 -23.54 -11.56
CA PRO A 18 -3.13 -23.77 -12.94
C PRO A 18 -1.71 -24.35 -12.98
N ALA A 19 -1.57 -25.53 -13.59
CA ALA A 19 -0.38 -26.38 -13.63
C ALA A 19 0.90 -25.76 -14.25
N HIS A 20 0.93 -24.45 -14.47
CA HIS A 20 1.99 -23.73 -15.19
C HIS A 20 2.66 -22.64 -14.35
N ALA A 21 2.39 -22.58 -13.04
CA ALA A 21 3.09 -21.68 -12.13
C ALA A 21 4.57 -22.08 -11.89
N GLN A 22 4.99 -23.28 -12.29
CA GLN A 22 6.31 -23.86 -12.00
C GLN A 22 7.40 -23.58 -13.05
N ASP A 23 7.05 -23.00 -14.21
CA ASP A 23 7.98 -22.75 -15.31
C ASP A 23 8.15 -21.26 -15.66
N ALA A 24 7.70 -20.36 -14.79
CA ALA A 24 7.84 -18.91 -15.01
C ALA A 24 9.30 -18.46 -14.85
N VAL A 25 9.82 -17.69 -15.82
CA VAL A 25 11.17 -17.09 -15.77
C VAL A 25 11.12 -15.60 -15.50
N SER A 26 10.03 -14.93 -15.85
CA SER A 26 9.78 -13.54 -15.49
C SER A 26 8.29 -13.25 -15.43
N SER A 27 7.96 -12.17 -14.72
CA SER A 27 6.64 -11.58 -14.74
C SER A 27 6.72 -10.07 -14.60
N TYR A 28 5.71 -9.39 -15.11
CA TYR A 28 5.48 -7.98 -14.85
C TYR A 28 3.98 -7.76 -14.72
N TRP A 29 3.60 -6.87 -13.83
CA TRP A 29 2.20 -6.56 -13.60
C TRP A 29 1.94 -5.08 -13.82
N ILE A 30 0.73 -4.78 -14.28
CA ILE A 30 0.31 -3.46 -14.71
C ILE A 30 -0.99 -3.09 -14.02
N HIS A 31 -1.15 -1.79 -13.78
CA HIS A 31 -2.45 -1.19 -13.47
C HIS A 31 -3.13 -0.81 -14.78
N THR A 32 -4.39 -1.23 -14.91
CA THR A 32 -5.26 -0.84 -16.02
C THR A 32 -6.55 -0.19 -15.46
N PRO A 33 -7.34 0.52 -16.29
CA PRO A 33 -8.63 1.05 -15.85
C PRO A 33 -9.62 -0.02 -15.35
N THR A 34 -9.43 -1.27 -15.73
CA THR A 34 -10.29 -2.40 -15.34
C THR A 34 -9.72 -3.24 -14.20
N GLY A 35 -8.57 -2.87 -13.65
CA GLY A 35 -7.89 -3.58 -12.56
C GLY A 35 -6.47 -4.01 -12.90
N GLU A 36 -5.83 -4.69 -11.96
CA GLU A 36 -4.46 -5.20 -12.08
C GLU A 36 -4.41 -6.46 -12.93
N ARG A 37 -3.38 -6.57 -13.77
CA ARG A 37 -3.10 -7.77 -14.57
C ARG A 37 -1.61 -8.06 -14.58
N THR A 38 -1.25 -9.33 -14.62
CA THR A 38 0.13 -9.78 -14.69
C THR A 38 0.38 -10.51 -16.00
N PHE A 39 1.47 -10.19 -16.69
CA PHE A 39 2.00 -11.02 -17.76
C PHE A 39 3.09 -11.92 -17.21
N VAL A 40 2.98 -13.21 -17.48
CA VAL A 40 3.91 -14.25 -17.04
C VAL A 40 4.60 -14.83 -18.25
N VAL A 41 5.92 -14.92 -18.22
CA VAL A 41 6.75 -15.51 -19.28
C VAL A 41 7.27 -16.87 -18.81
N GLY A 42 6.99 -17.92 -19.58
CA GLY A 42 7.48 -19.27 -19.35
C GLY A 42 8.89 -19.49 -19.88
N ARG A 43 9.54 -20.59 -19.44
CA ARG A 43 10.86 -21.03 -19.92
C ARG A 43 10.94 -21.28 -21.43
N ASP A 44 9.82 -21.64 -22.05
CA ASP A 44 9.69 -21.84 -23.49
C ASP A 44 9.57 -20.52 -24.29
N GLY A 45 9.59 -19.37 -23.59
CA GLY A 45 9.43 -18.04 -24.16
C GLY A 45 7.98 -17.65 -24.42
N THR A 46 7.01 -18.53 -24.13
CA THR A 46 5.59 -18.18 -24.25
C THR A 46 5.17 -17.25 -23.11
N GLY A 47 4.24 -16.36 -23.40
CA GLY A 47 3.74 -15.39 -22.44
C GLY A 47 2.23 -15.41 -22.36
N ARG A 48 1.68 -15.18 -21.17
CA ARG A 48 0.24 -15.11 -20.94
C ARG A 48 -0.14 -14.06 -19.92
N TRP A 49 -1.33 -13.48 -20.11
CA TRP A 49 -1.94 -12.61 -19.12
C TRP A 49 -2.73 -13.42 -18.09
N VAL A 50 -2.62 -13.01 -16.84
CA VAL A 50 -3.45 -13.45 -15.71
C VAL A 50 -3.96 -12.22 -14.97
N ASP A 51 -5.10 -12.38 -14.30
CA ASP A 51 -5.70 -11.28 -13.54
C ASP A 51 -5.03 -11.14 -12.17
N GLY A 52 -5.07 -9.92 -11.63
CA GLY A 52 -4.49 -9.60 -10.33
C GLY A 52 -2.97 -9.37 -10.36
N VAL A 53 -2.43 -9.18 -9.15
CA VAL A 53 -1.01 -8.95 -8.90
C VAL A 53 -0.33 -10.27 -8.60
N GLN A 54 0.57 -10.71 -9.49
CA GLN A 54 1.40 -11.88 -9.27
C GLN A 54 2.88 -11.55 -9.42
N VAL A 55 3.68 -11.98 -8.45
CA VAL A 55 5.12 -11.72 -8.37
C VAL A 55 5.88 -13.03 -8.43
N LEU A 56 6.87 -13.12 -9.32
CA LEU A 56 7.76 -14.27 -9.40
C LEU A 56 8.81 -14.20 -8.29
N VAL A 57 8.83 -15.21 -7.43
CA VAL A 57 9.75 -15.33 -6.30
C VAL A 57 10.37 -16.73 -6.31
N ASP A 58 11.69 -16.79 -6.51
CA ASP A 58 12.47 -18.03 -6.51
C ASP A 58 11.88 -19.14 -7.41
N GLY A 59 11.41 -18.74 -8.61
CA GLY A 59 10.82 -19.64 -9.61
C GLY A 59 9.34 -19.99 -9.39
N ALA A 60 8.72 -19.47 -8.33
CA ALA A 60 7.29 -19.66 -8.05
C ALA A 60 6.50 -18.35 -8.14
N MET A 61 5.31 -18.40 -8.71
CA MET A 61 4.39 -17.26 -8.71
C MET A 61 3.72 -17.12 -7.33
N VAL A 62 3.76 -15.90 -6.79
CA VAL A 62 3.06 -15.49 -5.58
C VAL A 62 1.94 -14.54 -5.97
N GLU A 63 0.70 -14.92 -5.71
CA GLU A 63 -0.46 -14.03 -5.91
C GLU A 63 -0.68 -13.19 -4.66
N LEU A 64 -0.90 -11.89 -4.84
CA LEU A 64 -1.20 -10.96 -3.76
C LEU A 64 -2.68 -10.60 -3.77
N LEU A 65 -3.37 -10.84 -2.66
CA LEU A 65 -4.78 -10.54 -2.50
C LEU A 65 -5.02 -9.63 -1.31
N VAL A 66 -5.90 -8.66 -1.49
CA VAL A 66 -6.44 -7.84 -0.41
C VAL A 66 -7.79 -8.43 -0.01
N GLU A 67 -7.87 -8.95 1.22
CA GLU A 67 -9.08 -9.58 1.75
C GLU A 67 -9.79 -8.66 2.74
N ALA A 68 -11.12 -8.69 2.73
CA ALA A 68 -11.95 -8.05 3.74
C ALA A 68 -11.98 -8.87 5.04
N VAL A 69 -11.80 -8.19 6.17
CA VAL A 69 -11.87 -8.73 7.52
C VAL A 69 -13.00 -8.02 8.27
N PRO A 70 -14.08 -8.72 8.66
CA PRO A 70 -15.13 -8.11 9.46
C PRO A 70 -14.63 -7.90 10.89
N VAL A 71 -14.70 -6.66 11.38
CA VAL A 71 -14.35 -6.29 12.74
C VAL A 71 -15.62 -5.85 13.48
N PRO A 72 -15.84 -6.30 14.73
CA PRO A 72 -16.99 -5.86 15.52
C PRO A 72 -17.10 -4.33 15.56
N HIS A 73 -18.28 -3.83 15.27
CA HIS A 73 -18.56 -2.40 15.24
C HIS A 73 -19.14 -1.96 16.57
N LEU A 74 -18.64 -0.85 17.09
CA LEU A 74 -19.14 -0.20 18.28
C LEU A 74 -19.84 1.11 17.90
N ARG A 75 -21.13 1.26 18.23
CA ARG A 75 -21.84 2.52 17.99
C ARG A 75 -21.60 3.51 19.11
N CYS A 76 -21.43 4.77 18.71
CA CYS A 76 -21.42 5.91 19.61
C CYS A 76 -22.85 6.48 19.71
N GLU A 77 -23.59 6.14 20.77
CA GLU A 77 -24.87 6.79 21.08
C GLU A 77 -24.79 7.32 22.51
N ASP A 78 -24.93 8.64 22.71
CA ASP A 78 -25.11 9.32 24.01
C ASP A 78 -24.36 8.65 25.19
N ASP A 79 -23.02 8.58 25.10
CA ASP A 79 -22.10 8.00 26.10
C ASP A 79 -22.23 6.48 26.37
N ARG A 80 -22.91 5.73 25.48
CA ARG A 80 -23.03 4.27 25.55
C ARG A 80 -22.38 3.58 24.35
N LEU A 81 -21.63 2.52 24.64
CA LEU A 81 -21.03 1.63 23.67
C LEU A 81 -22.02 0.49 23.39
N ASP A 82 -22.61 0.45 22.19
CA ASP A 82 -23.49 -0.66 21.78
C ASP A 82 -22.79 -1.56 20.74
N LEU A 83 -22.83 -2.87 20.98
CA LEU A 83 -22.26 -3.92 20.12
C LEU A 83 -23.29 -4.52 19.13
N GLY A 84 -24.42 -3.85 18.89
CA GLY A 84 -25.49 -4.31 18.00
C GLY A 84 -25.35 -3.92 16.51
N ALA A 85 -24.28 -3.23 16.13
CA ALA A 85 -24.12 -2.70 14.78
C ALA A 85 -23.50 -3.70 13.79
N PRO A 86 -23.79 -3.61 12.47
CA PRO A 86 -23.10 -4.41 11.47
C PRO A 86 -21.58 -4.18 11.54
N PRO A 87 -20.76 -5.24 11.38
CA PRO A 87 -19.31 -5.12 11.47
C PRO A 87 -18.78 -4.11 10.46
N VAL A 88 -17.70 -3.42 10.82
CA VAL A 88 -16.93 -2.60 9.89
C VAL A 88 -15.91 -3.47 9.17
N THR A 89 -15.55 -3.07 7.95
CA THR A 89 -14.61 -3.84 7.12
C THR A 89 -13.21 -3.26 7.24
N PHE A 90 -12.28 -4.07 7.75
CA PHE A 90 -10.85 -3.85 7.60
C PHE A 90 -10.32 -4.68 6.45
N LEU A 91 -9.08 -4.40 6.06
CA LEU A 91 -8.39 -5.11 5.01
C LEU A 91 -7.14 -5.79 5.57
N ARG A 92 -6.79 -6.92 4.97
CA ARG A 92 -5.49 -7.57 5.14
C ARG A 92 -4.89 -7.94 3.80
N LEU A 93 -3.57 -7.95 3.72
CA LEU A 93 -2.83 -8.43 2.56
C LEU A 93 -2.38 -9.87 2.80
N VAL A 94 -2.64 -10.73 1.82
CA VAL A 94 -2.19 -12.13 1.84
C VAL A 94 -1.38 -12.47 0.60
N ALA A 95 -0.43 -13.38 0.76
CA ALA A 95 0.27 -14.05 -0.31
C ALA A 95 -0.26 -15.48 -0.48
N LEU A 96 -0.57 -15.86 -1.71
CA LEU A 96 -0.90 -17.23 -2.09
C LEU A 96 0.24 -17.85 -2.90
N ARG A 97 0.70 -19.02 -2.47
CA ARG A 97 1.69 -19.86 -3.14
C ARG A 97 1.06 -21.21 -3.45
N GLY A 98 0.38 -21.31 -4.58
CA GLY A 98 -0.47 -22.47 -4.86
C GLY A 98 -1.60 -22.56 -3.83
N ALA A 99 -1.60 -23.61 -3.01
CA ALA A 99 -2.58 -23.79 -1.92
C ALA A 99 -2.13 -23.18 -0.58
N GLU A 100 -0.86 -22.80 -0.44
CA GLU A 100 -0.35 -22.16 0.77
C GLU A 100 -0.81 -20.71 0.84
N ARG A 101 -1.25 -20.28 2.04
CA ARG A 101 -1.72 -18.93 2.31
C ARG A 101 -0.97 -18.33 3.48
N GLN A 102 -0.35 -17.18 3.26
CA GLN A 102 0.39 -16.42 4.27
C GLN A 102 -0.23 -15.02 4.44
N VAL A 103 -0.49 -14.60 5.68
CA VAL A 103 -0.86 -13.21 5.97
C VAL A 103 0.42 -12.37 6.00
N LEU A 104 0.49 -11.33 5.18
CA LEU A 104 1.64 -10.43 5.08
C LEU A 104 1.46 -9.15 5.89
N LEU A 105 0.25 -8.59 5.85
CA LEU A 105 -0.13 -7.41 6.62
C LEU A 105 -1.54 -7.63 7.14
N ASP A 106 -1.69 -7.77 8.44
CA ASP A 106 -2.99 -8.04 9.05
C ASP A 106 -3.80 -6.76 9.29
N ALA A 107 -5.07 -6.91 9.65
CA ALA A 107 -5.94 -5.82 10.06
C ALA A 107 -5.50 -5.26 11.44
N PRO A 108 -5.29 -3.93 11.59
CA PRO A 108 -4.78 -3.29 12.79
C PRO A 108 -5.96 -3.00 13.72
N HIS A 109 -6.51 -4.06 14.31
CA HIS A 109 -7.57 -3.92 15.30
C HIS A 109 -7.22 -4.75 16.54
N GLU A 110 -7.44 -4.16 17.71
CA GLU A 110 -7.27 -4.83 19.01
C GLU A 110 -8.63 -5.12 19.68
N GLY A 111 -9.73 -4.69 19.05
CA GLY A 111 -11.08 -4.82 19.58
C GLY A 111 -12.13 -4.20 18.67
N PRO A 112 -13.35 -3.96 19.19
CA PRO A 112 -14.39 -3.26 18.46
C PRO A 112 -13.98 -1.82 18.08
N THR A 113 -14.47 -1.32 16.95
CA THR A 113 -14.18 0.04 16.46
C THR A 113 -15.41 0.69 15.82
N ASN A 114 -15.46 2.02 15.75
CA ASN A 114 -16.71 2.76 15.60
C ASN A 114 -16.95 3.24 14.18
N ALA A 115 -15.87 3.54 13.46
CA ALA A 115 -15.88 3.66 12.02
C ALA A 115 -14.44 3.53 11.54
N ALA A 116 -14.23 2.73 10.51
CA ALA A 116 -12.94 2.63 9.86
C ALA A 116 -13.11 2.74 8.35
N ASN A 117 -12.31 3.58 7.71
CA ASN A 117 -12.04 3.49 6.29
C ASN A 117 -10.62 2.98 6.12
N ASP A 118 -10.50 1.70 5.80
CA ASP A 118 -9.23 1.01 5.64
C ASP A 118 -9.00 0.66 4.17
N ARG A 119 -7.84 1.06 3.66
CA ARG A 119 -7.43 0.83 2.28
C ARG A 119 -6.00 0.31 2.26
N ILE A 120 -5.82 -0.87 1.67
CA ILE A 120 -4.52 -1.44 1.33
C ILE A 120 -4.36 -1.40 -0.19
N VAL A 121 -3.23 -0.89 -0.67
CA VAL A 121 -2.87 -0.87 -2.09
C VAL A 121 -1.47 -1.43 -2.25
N VAL A 122 -1.33 -2.48 -3.04
CA VAL A 122 -0.02 -2.91 -3.56
C VAL A 122 0.40 -1.87 -4.59
N ARG A 123 1.38 -1.05 -4.26
CA ARG A 123 1.79 0.09 -5.10
C ARG A 123 2.78 -0.33 -6.16
N ALA A 124 3.71 -1.22 -5.81
CA ALA A 124 4.68 -1.72 -6.75
C ALA A 124 5.39 -2.99 -6.26
N SER A 125 6.05 -3.71 -7.18
CA SER A 125 7.02 -4.76 -6.84
C SER A 125 8.29 -4.70 -7.66
N LEU A 126 9.43 -4.95 -7.02
CA LEU A 126 10.75 -5.01 -7.64
C LEU A 126 11.47 -6.28 -7.18
N GLY A 127 11.51 -7.29 -8.04
CA GLY A 127 11.98 -8.61 -7.68
C GLY A 127 11.07 -9.24 -6.61
N PRO A 128 11.62 -9.80 -5.52
CA PRO A 128 10.81 -10.41 -4.46
C PRO A 128 10.22 -9.40 -3.48
N TYR A 129 10.50 -8.10 -3.64
CA TYR A 129 10.05 -7.07 -2.69
C TYR A 129 8.81 -6.36 -3.20
N VAL A 130 7.83 -6.17 -2.31
CA VAL A 130 6.59 -5.45 -2.60
C VAL A 130 6.46 -4.22 -1.69
N ALA A 131 6.11 -3.07 -2.29
CA ALA A 131 5.78 -1.84 -1.59
C ALA A 131 4.26 -1.73 -1.45
N VAL A 132 3.78 -1.63 -0.22
CA VAL A 132 2.35 -1.60 0.12
C VAL A 132 2.05 -0.29 0.82
N GLU A 133 1.07 0.45 0.31
CA GLU A 133 0.51 1.61 1.01
C GLU A 133 -0.75 1.19 1.76
N ARG A 134 -0.83 1.54 3.03
CA ARG A 134 -2.07 1.50 3.80
C ARG A 134 -2.52 2.90 4.16
N ARG A 135 -3.80 3.18 3.95
CA ARG A 135 -4.48 4.36 4.49
C ARG A 135 -5.58 3.87 5.41
N LEU A 136 -5.54 4.32 6.64
CA LEU A 136 -6.53 4.00 7.64
C LEU A 136 -7.08 5.31 8.17
N TRP A 137 -8.39 5.43 8.25
CA TRP A 137 -9.06 6.47 9.02
C TRP A 137 -9.96 5.79 10.03
N GLU A 138 -9.86 6.20 11.29
CA GLU A 138 -10.62 5.66 12.40
C GLU A 138 -11.35 6.76 13.15
N HIS A 139 -12.50 6.42 13.71
CA HIS A 139 -13.25 7.29 14.60
C HIS A 139 -13.51 6.59 15.93
N ALA A 140 -13.18 7.28 17.02
CA ALA A 140 -13.27 6.75 18.39
C ALA A 140 -14.28 7.54 19.26
N CYS A 141 -15.47 7.86 18.72
CA CYS A 141 -16.53 8.63 19.40
C CYS A 141 -16.13 10.05 19.88
N GLY A 142 -15.00 10.59 19.40
CA GLY A 142 -14.57 11.95 19.71
C GLY A 142 -15.24 12.99 18.80
N ALA A 143 -14.79 14.25 18.88
CA ALA A 143 -15.28 15.29 17.97
C ALA A 143 -14.86 15.06 16.50
N HIS A 144 -13.91 14.16 16.25
CA HIS A 144 -13.31 13.89 14.94
C HIS A 144 -12.72 12.48 14.89
N GLY A 145 -12.35 12.01 13.69
CA GLY A 145 -11.52 10.83 13.51
C GLY A 145 -10.03 11.16 13.45
N SER A 146 -9.21 10.14 13.32
CA SER A 146 -7.78 10.23 13.03
C SER A 146 -7.47 9.32 11.85
N GLY A 147 -6.62 9.76 10.94
CA GLY A 147 -6.15 8.91 9.85
C GLY A 147 -4.64 8.85 9.80
N SER A 148 -4.18 7.71 9.30
CA SER A 148 -2.78 7.39 9.09
C SER A 148 -2.56 6.93 7.66
N ARG A 149 -1.37 7.24 7.17
CA ARG A 149 -0.81 6.68 5.95
C ARG A 149 0.50 6.00 6.33
N SER A 150 0.68 4.76 5.91
CA SER A 150 1.92 4.00 6.10
C SER A 150 2.34 3.33 4.80
N VAL A 151 3.64 3.22 4.61
CA VAL A 151 4.25 2.45 3.52
C VAL A 151 5.06 1.33 4.15
N THR A 152 4.76 0.09 3.78
CA THR A 152 5.49 -1.09 4.24
C THR A 152 6.13 -1.78 3.05
N TRP A 153 7.40 -2.11 3.17
CA TRP A 153 8.06 -3.02 2.25
C TRP A 153 8.10 -4.42 2.84
N LEU A 154 7.74 -5.42 2.04
CA LEU A 154 7.72 -6.81 2.44
C LEU A 154 8.63 -7.60 1.49
N ASP A 155 9.42 -8.52 2.05
CA ASP A 155 10.12 -9.55 1.28
C ASP A 155 9.20 -10.76 1.14
N LEU A 156 8.72 -11.02 -0.07
CA LEU A 156 7.80 -12.13 -0.30
C LEU A 156 8.42 -13.50 -0.03
N ARG A 157 9.76 -13.64 -0.02
CA ARG A 157 10.43 -14.91 0.30
C ARG A 157 10.19 -15.34 1.74
N THR A 158 10.16 -14.38 2.66
CA THR A 158 10.00 -14.62 4.10
C THR A 158 8.63 -14.19 4.61
N GLY A 159 7.95 -13.32 3.86
CA GLY A 159 6.76 -12.58 4.28
C GLY A 159 7.03 -11.51 5.34
N ALA A 160 8.29 -11.23 5.65
CA ALA A 160 8.68 -10.29 6.69
C ALA A 160 8.81 -8.85 6.14
N PRO A 161 8.55 -7.83 6.97
CA PRO A 161 8.86 -6.46 6.61
C PRO A 161 10.37 -6.27 6.46
N VAL A 162 10.75 -5.44 5.49
CA VAL A 162 12.14 -5.03 5.26
C VAL A 162 12.25 -3.51 5.37
N ALA A 163 13.33 -3.05 5.99
CA ALA A 163 13.59 -1.62 6.10
C ALA A 163 14.02 -1.08 4.72
N VAL A 164 13.18 -0.21 4.16
CA VAL A 164 13.50 0.59 2.99
C VAL A 164 13.22 2.03 3.37
N ASP A 165 14.28 2.80 3.50
CA ASP A 165 14.24 4.22 3.82
C ASP A 165 14.82 5.03 2.65
N ALA A 166 14.99 6.33 2.87
CA ALA A 166 15.60 7.21 1.88
C ALA A 166 17.14 7.19 1.90
N SER A 167 17.76 6.28 2.66
CA SER A 167 19.23 6.21 2.78
C SER A 167 19.86 5.92 1.42
N GLY A 168 20.83 6.75 1.04
CA GLY A 168 21.52 6.65 -0.25
C GLY A 168 20.72 7.18 -1.45
N LEU A 169 19.50 7.70 -1.25
CA LEU A 169 18.82 8.52 -2.26
C LEU A 169 19.39 9.94 -2.25
N PRO A 170 19.45 10.62 -3.41
CA PRO A 170 19.91 12.00 -3.51
C PRO A 170 18.83 12.98 -3.01
N VAL A 171 18.50 12.88 -1.72
CA VAL A 171 17.52 13.72 -1.03
C VAL A 171 18.18 14.44 0.13
N ASP A 172 17.75 15.67 0.39
CA ASP A 172 18.14 16.44 1.57
C ASP A 172 16.95 16.45 2.55
N PRO A 173 17.01 15.67 3.66
CA PRO A 173 15.97 15.67 4.67
C PRO A 173 15.71 17.04 5.29
N GLY A 174 16.74 17.87 5.47
CA GLY A 174 16.60 19.21 6.05
C GLY A 174 15.82 20.16 5.13
N ARG A 175 16.00 20.01 3.80
CA ARG A 175 15.18 20.72 2.82
C ARG A 175 13.72 20.24 2.82
N LEU A 176 13.49 18.93 2.86
CA LEU A 176 12.13 18.38 2.93
C LEU A 176 11.40 18.86 4.20
N GLU A 177 12.09 18.86 5.34
CA GLU A 177 11.55 19.39 6.58
C GLU A 177 11.23 20.89 6.45
N ALA A 178 12.16 21.70 5.93
CA ALA A 178 11.94 23.13 5.74
C ALA A 178 10.72 23.41 4.84
N ASP A 179 10.56 22.67 3.75
CA ASP A 179 9.41 22.79 2.84
C ASP A 179 8.09 22.45 3.54
N LEU A 180 8.07 21.42 4.40
CA LEU A 180 6.88 21.05 5.19
C LEU A 180 6.58 22.06 6.29
N ARG A 181 7.60 22.59 6.97
CA ARG A 181 7.44 23.66 7.98
C ARG A 181 6.89 24.93 7.36
N GLU A 182 7.31 25.26 6.14
CA GLU A 182 6.78 26.40 5.39
C GLU A 182 5.31 26.18 5.01
N ARG A 183 4.93 24.98 4.58
CA ARG A 183 3.51 24.63 4.34
C ARG A 183 2.67 24.76 5.62
N TYR A 184 3.21 24.34 6.76
CA TYR A 184 2.54 24.51 8.04
C TYR A 184 2.38 25.99 8.39
N ARG A 185 3.42 26.82 8.22
CA ARG A 185 3.34 28.28 8.40
C ARG A 185 2.22 28.89 7.56
N LEU A 186 2.15 28.55 6.27
CA LEU A 186 1.12 29.04 5.36
C LEU A 186 -0.29 28.59 5.79
N ALA A 187 -0.44 27.36 6.29
CA ALA A 187 -1.71 26.87 6.81
C ALA A 187 -2.15 27.63 8.08
N LEU A 188 -1.21 27.98 8.97
CA LEU A 188 -1.47 28.82 10.15
C LEU A 188 -1.97 30.21 9.73
N GLU A 189 -1.33 30.83 8.75
CA GLU A 189 -1.75 32.14 8.24
C GLU A 189 -3.13 32.09 7.57
N ALA A 190 -3.39 31.07 6.75
CA ALA A 190 -4.68 30.88 6.09
C ALA A 190 -5.83 30.67 7.08
N SER A 191 -5.55 30.06 8.23
CA SER A 191 -6.49 29.87 9.34
C SER A 191 -6.47 31.01 10.36
N GLN A 192 -5.90 32.17 10.00
CA GLN A 192 -5.84 33.39 10.84
C GLN A 192 -5.18 33.18 12.20
N SER A 193 -4.23 32.26 12.25
CA SER A 193 -3.55 31.86 13.46
C SER A 193 -2.10 32.31 13.47
N ASP A 194 -1.61 32.73 14.63
CA ASP A 194 -0.27 33.31 14.76
C ASP A 194 0.84 32.25 14.56
N PRO A 195 1.62 32.29 13.46
CA PRO A 195 2.65 31.31 13.22
C PRO A 195 3.76 31.34 14.27
N SER A 196 4.05 32.50 14.86
CA SER A 196 5.09 32.65 15.88
C SER A 196 4.74 31.88 17.17
N ARG A 197 3.45 31.69 17.44
CA ARG A 197 2.94 30.92 18.57
C ARG A 197 2.89 29.42 18.31
N TRP A 198 2.52 29.01 17.10
CA TRP A 198 2.18 27.61 16.80
C TRP A 198 3.29 26.82 16.11
N LEU A 199 4.13 27.44 15.28
CA LEU A 199 5.26 26.77 14.63
C LEU A 199 6.22 26.08 15.62
N PRO A 200 6.54 26.65 16.80
CA PRO A 200 7.40 25.98 17.79
C PRO A 200 6.79 24.69 18.37
N ASN A 201 5.47 24.51 18.27
CA ASN A 201 4.75 23.34 18.78
C ASN A 201 4.59 22.23 17.73
N GLY A 202 5.23 22.37 16.56
CA GLY A 202 5.27 21.30 15.57
C GLY A 202 5.95 20.05 16.12
N GLY A 203 5.47 18.89 15.68
CA GLY A 203 6.04 17.59 16.00
C GLY A 203 7.31 17.29 15.18
N PRO A 204 7.84 16.06 15.32
CA PRO A 204 9.01 15.65 14.56
C PRO A 204 8.72 15.58 13.05
N PHE A 205 9.75 15.86 12.27
CA PHE A 205 9.81 15.48 10.86
C PHE A 205 10.13 13.99 10.73
N GLU A 206 9.45 13.31 9.82
CA GLU A 206 9.76 11.93 9.46
C GLU A 206 9.62 11.68 7.95
N ILE A 207 10.41 10.74 7.44
CA ILE A 207 10.16 10.12 6.14
C ILE A 207 9.29 8.90 6.41
N ALA A 208 7.98 9.06 6.16
CA ALA A 208 6.98 8.04 6.42
C ALA A 208 7.05 6.85 5.44
N GLY A 209 7.76 6.99 4.32
CA GLY A 209 7.99 5.88 3.41
C GLY A 209 8.62 6.28 2.08
N VAL A 210 9.12 5.27 1.38
CA VAL A 210 9.61 5.38 0.01
C VAL A 210 8.87 4.35 -0.84
N MET A 211 8.28 4.75 -1.95
CA MET A 211 7.61 3.83 -2.88
C MET A 211 8.23 3.97 -4.27
N PRO A 212 8.46 2.88 -5.00
CA PRO A 212 8.95 2.99 -6.35
C PRO A 212 7.75 3.28 -7.27
N THR A 213 7.97 4.13 -8.27
CA THR A 213 7.00 4.41 -9.32
C THR A 213 7.69 4.31 -10.67
N PHE A 214 6.95 3.88 -11.69
CA PHE A 214 7.47 3.78 -13.04
C PHE A 214 6.80 4.82 -13.92
N ASP A 215 7.56 5.84 -14.31
CA ASP A 215 7.09 6.91 -15.20
C ASP A 215 8.16 7.31 -16.20
N GLY A 216 7.74 7.77 -17.38
CA GLY A 216 8.66 8.20 -18.43
C GLY A 216 9.66 7.12 -18.87
N GLY A 217 9.31 5.83 -18.72
CA GLY A 217 10.17 4.70 -19.10
C GLY A 217 11.26 4.36 -18.09
N ARG A 218 11.22 4.89 -16.87
CA ARG A 218 12.20 4.61 -15.82
C ARG A 218 11.55 4.48 -14.44
N TRP A 219 12.25 3.80 -13.54
CA TRP A 219 11.87 3.76 -12.14
C TRP A 219 12.34 5.02 -11.40
N GLN A 220 11.48 5.51 -10.52
CA GLN A 220 11.68 6.64 -9.62
C GLN A 220 11.25 6.24 -8.21
N SER A 221 11.61 7.05 -7.22
CA SER A 221 11.11 6.92 -5.85
C SER A 221 10.21 8.09 -5.49
N GLU A 222 8.98 7.79 -5.09
CA GLU A 222 8.12 8.69 -4.33
C GLU A 222 8.47 8.61 -2.85
N ILE A 223 9.00 9.68 -2.29
CA ILE A 223 9.30 9.82 -0.87
C ILE A 223 8.13 10.53 -0.20
N VAL A 224 7.46 9.85 0.72
CA VAL A 224 6.42 10.41 1.57
C VAL A 224 7.07 10.98 2.81
N SER A 225 6.94 12.29 2.99
CA SER A 225 7.47 13.02 4.14
C SER A 225 6.32 13.60 4.95
N ARG A 226 6.50 13.64 6.26
CA ARG A 226 5.49 14.08 7.22
C ARG A 226 6.12 15.02 8.24
N TYR A 227 5.38 16.07 8.57
CA TYR A 227 5.68 16.96 9.69
C TYR A 227 4.49 16.94 10.63
N GLY A 228 4.71 16.52 11.87
CA GLY A 228 3.67 16.48 12.90
C GLY A 228 3.16 17.89 13.21
N VAL A 229 1.85 18.04 13.38
CA VAL A 229 1.24 19.31 13.81
C VAL A 229 0.24 19.06 14.95
N PRO A 230 -0.04 20.08 15.78
CA PRO A 230 -1.08 19.98 16.79
C PRO A 230 -2.43 19.59 16.20
N TYR A 231 -3.31 19.09 17.06
CA TYR A 231 -4.67 18.68 16.72
C TYR A 231 -5.48 19.80 16.03
N ALA A 232 -6.26 19.43 15.00
CA ALA A 232 -7.25 20.25 14.29
C ALA A 232 -6.70 21.36 13.37
N TRP A 233 -5.47 21.19 12.86
CA TRP A 233 -4.83 22.16 11.97
C TRP A 233 -4.76 21.77 10.50
N SER A 234 -5.28 20.60 10.14
CA SER A 234 -5.46 20.17 8.74
C SER A 234 -6.92 19.77 8.49
N GLU A 235 -7.47 20.22 7.38
CA GLU A 235 -8.70 19.65 6.84
C GLU A 235 -8.34 18.39 6.03
N GLY A 236 -8.89 17.23 6.43
CA GLY A 236 -8.64 15.96 5.75
C GLY A 236 -8.31 14.80 6.72
N PRO A 237 -7.98 13.61 6.18
CA PRO A 237 -7.78 12.40 6.98
C PRO A 237 -6.56 12.47 7.91
N THR A 238 -5.64 13.43 7.76
CA THR A 238 -4.41 13.51 8.57
C THR A 238 -4.46 14.68 9.55
N SER A 239 -5.42 14.69 10.49
CA SER A 239 -5.69 15.78 11.46
C SER A 239 -4.54 16.16 12.40
N TYR A 240 -3.37 15.52 12.25
CA TYR A 240 -2.17 15.63 13.08
C TYR A 240 -0.88 15.80 12.26
N ALA A 241 -0.98 16.00 10.94
CA ALA A 241 0.20 16.03 10.09
C ALA A 241 0.01 16.83 8.79
N ILE A 242 1.09 17.52 8.39
CA ILE A 242 1.28 18.01 7.01
C ILE A 242 2.14 16.97 6.27
N GLU A 243 1.66 16.51 5.12
CA GLU A 243 2.36 15.54 4.29
C GLU A 243 2.75 16.14 2.93
N ALA A 244 3.86 15.65 2.38
CA ALA A 244 4.23 15.89 0.99
C ALA A 244 4.81 14.62 0.37
N THR A 245 4.70 14.53 -0.94
CA THR A 245 5.34 13.48 -1.74
C THR A 245 6.34 14.14 -2.68
N THR A 246 7.60 13.71 -2.61
CA THR A 246 8.69 14.18 -3.47
C THR A 246 9.18 13.04 -4.34
N THR A 247 9.27 13.27 -5.65
CA THR A 247 9.75 12.26 -6.60
C THR A 247 11.24 12.45 -6.90
N ILE A 248 11.99 11.35 -6.90
CA ILE A 248 13.43 11.35 -7.17
C ILE A 248 13.76 10.29 -8.22
N ASP A 249 14.62 10.63 -9.18
CA ASP A 249 15.14 9.75 -10.23
C ASP A 249 16.21 8.76 -9.69
N ALA A 250 15.88 8.04 -8.62
CA ALA A 250 16.72 7.02 -8.01
C ALA A 250 15.85 5.96 -7.32
N LEU A 251 16.43 4.79 -7.06
CA LEU A 251 15.81 3.71 -6.28
C LEU A 251 16.65 3.34 -5.07
N PRO A 252 16.04 2.87 -3.97
CA PRO A 252 16.77 2.32 -2.84
C PRO A 252 17.69 1.17 -3.27
N ALA A 253 18.86 1.09 -2.65
CA ALA A 253 19.89 0.10 -2.99
C ALA A 253 19.37 -1.35 -2.93
N LEU A 254 18.45 -1.65 -2.00
CA LEU A 254 17.85 -2.98 -1.85
C LEU A 254 17.17 -3.47 -3.12
N VAL A 255 16.46 -2.58 -3.82
CA VAL A 255 15.54 -2.93 -4.91
C VAL A 255 16.08 -2.56 -6.29
N ARG A 256 17.04 -1.64 -6.36
CA ARG A 256 17.69 -1.21 -7.60
C ARG A 256 18.18 -2.37 -8.50
N PRO A 257 18.79 -3.47 -7.99
CA PRO A 257 19.22 -4.59 -8.83
C PRO A 257 18.07 -5.31 -9.55
N HIS A 258 16.83 -5.10 -9.12
CA HIS A 258 15.65 -5.76 -9.65
C HIS A 258 14.84 -4.87 -10.62
N ALA A 259 15.29 -3.64 -10.88
CA ALA A 259 14.54 -2.62 -11.59
C ALA A 259 14.61 -2.70 -13.13
N VAL A 260 15.15 -3.80 -13.68
CA VAL A 260 15.30 -3.96 -15.13
C VAL A 260 13.93 -4.24 -15.76
N VAL A 261 13.55 -3.40 -16.73
CA VAL A 261 12.31 -3.54 -17.50
C VAL A 261 12.65 -3.99 -18.92
N PRO A 262 12.10 -5.11 -19.42
CA PRO A 262 12.37 -5.57 -20.79
C PRO A 262 11.94 -4.54 -21.86
N PRO A 263 12.67 -4.41 -22.98
CA PRO A 263 12.33 -3.48 -24.07
C PRO A 263 10.91 -3.66 -24.64
N GLU A 264 10.39 -4.87 -24.64
CA GLU A 264 9.05 -5.22 -25.10
C GLU A 264 7.98 -4.62 -24.18
N VAL A 265 8.21 -4.66 -22.87
CA VAL A 265 7.35 -4.03 -21.87
C VAL A 265 7.37 -2.52 -22.03
N LEU A 266 8.55 -1.92 -22.20
CA LEU A 266 8.68 -0.49 -22.48
C LEU A 266 7.92 -0.08 -23.74
N SER A 267 7.99 -0.90 -24.78
CA SER A 267 7.28 -0.67 -26.05
C SER A 267 5.77 -0.77 -25.88
N TYR A 268 5.31 -1.77 -25.12
CA TYR A 268 3.90 -1.93 -24.77
C TYR A 268 3.39 -0.71 -23.98
N LEU A 269 4.10 -0.25 -22.95
CA LEU A 269 3.70 0.89 -22.13
C LEU A 269 3.63 2.19 -22.95
N ARG A 270 4.57 2.41 -23.89
CA ARG A 270 4.51 3.56 -24.81
C ARG A 270 3.27 3.51 -25.71
N ALA A 271 2.87 2.33 -26.15
CA ALA A 271 1.68 2.15 -26.97
C ALA A 271 0.36 2.23 -26.18
N HIS A 272 0.39 2.13 -24.85
CA HIS A 272 -0.79 2.12 -23.98
C HIS A 272 -0.66 3.16 -22.84
N PRO A 273 -0.88 4.46 -23.12
CA PRO A 273 -0.64 5.53 -22.15
C PRO A 273 -1.54 5.51 -20.90
N SER A 274 -2.65 4.77 -20.93
CA SER A 274 -3.54 4.56 -19.77
C SER A 274 -3.06 3.44 -18.84
N VAL A 275 -2.02 2.69 -19.24
CA VAL A 275 -1.44 1.60 -18.47
C VAL A 275 -0.25 2.12 -17.68
N ARG A 276 -0.08 1.62 -16.46
CA ARG A 276 1.07 1.89 -15.61
C ARG A 276 1.73 0.59 -15.19
N LEU A 277 3.06 0.55 -15.16
CA LEU A 277 3.79 -0.60 -14.66
C LEU A 277 3.72 -0.60 -13.13
N GLY A 278 3.19 -1.67 -12.56
CA GLY A 278 3.16 -1.90 -11.13
C GLY A 278 4.41 -2.64 -10.66
N GLY A 279 4.94 -3.59 -11.43
CA GLY A 279 6.16 -4.25 -10.99
C GLY A 279 6.78 -5.20 -11.98
N VAL A 280 8.00 -5.61 -11.65
CA VAL A 280 8.81 -6.56 -12.42
C VAL A 280 9.46 -7.57 -11.48
N SER A 281 9.52 -8.81 -11.93
CA SER A 281 10.26 -9.87 -11.26
C SER A 281 10.79 -10.86 -12.29
N ALA A 282 12.02 -11.32 -12.09
CA ALA A 282 12.65 -12.31 -12.96
C ALA A 282 13.47 -13.28 -12.11
N SER A 283 13.55 -14.53 -12.55
CA SER A 283 14.53 -15.48 -12.04
C SER A 283 15.92 -14.94 -12.32
N ARG A 284 16.77 -14.84 -11.29
CA ARG A 284 18.18 -14.52 -11.51
C ARG A 284 18.81 -15.71 -12.26
N THR A 285 19.27 -15.46 -13.48
CA THR A 285 20.12 -16.38 -14.24
C THR A 285 21.52 -16.45 -13.63
#